data_AF-A0A7V6H1G9-F1
#
_entry.id   AF-A0A7V6H1G9-F1
#
_cell.length_a   1.000
_cell.length_b   1.000
_cell.length_c   1.000
_cell.angle_alpha   90.00
_cell.angle_beta   90.00
_cell.angle_gamma   90.00
#
_symmetry.space_group_name_H-M   'P 1'
#
loop_
_entity.id
_entity.type
_entity.pdbx_description
1 polymer ?
#
loop_
_entity_poly.entity_id
_entity_poly.type
_entity_poly.pdbx_seq_one_letter_code
_entity_poly.pdbx_strand_id
1 'polypeptide(L)'
;MLSERLNTNRIAYVLFHLSQHFECDSDLRLCFFDSDNPTSRSFYYLAIDGKLVELPVMSSDPCIYFPLTANKADYVTRVEHKGRNIPVLFPLHEDICIYEFDENSNLIFRHDLLKAAFLILSGYQETLGDETDVHGRYRYEDSLQKQLNITTIPVVNYYFDLIVEGLSGFCQKHGIGFRRKRLFENFGFLLSHDVDRIAFYHPREVAFKLKQLLGMAPLYYSKSDTLKLFFKGILYNINPLHGEDPWWNFGMMTELEKKLGLRSSFYFLEKNNGHFDSRYTFRTARIRRLINRLNEEGFETGLHGSYNSAFSKEALCEELNSFTNNTGIKPVGIRQHFLRLRYPDTLLYQEELGFEYDTSLAFAEHEGFRNGYCYPFRPYDFDKDRMAMIWEFPLMLMEVSILGEGYRNLPYTEIGNCAMSLIDEVRKFGGFFSMLWHNCRLDESLYPGITNYYRTLLEDIIKLQPEALTGKDLLNIIKEE
;
A
#
# COMPACT_ATOMS: atom_id res chain seq x y z
N MET A 1 -8.03 -20.26 -6.14
CA MET A 1 -6.62 -20.39 -5.69
C MET A 1 -5.77 -20.99 -6.81
N LEU A 2 -4.49 -20.61 -6.88
CA LEU A 2 -3.48 -21.04 -7.87
C LEU A 2 -3.37 -22.59 -7.94
N SER A 3 -3.56 -23.17 -9.13
CA SER A 3 -3.55 -24.62 -9.38
C SER A 3 -2.24 -25.16 -9.97
N GLU A 4 -1.18 -24.37 -9.89
CA GLU A 4 0.14 -24.74 -10.38
C GLU A 4 1.16 -24.55 -9.27
N ARG A 5 2.30 -25.24 -9.39
CA ARG A 5 3.44 -25.01 -8.50
C ARG A 5 4.06 -23.65 -8.80
N LEU A 6 4.70 -23.05 -7.80
CA LEU A 6 5.57 -21.92 -8.08
C LEU A 6 6.76 -22.39 -8.93
N ASN A 7 7.05 -21.64 -9.98
CA ASN A 7 8.28 -21.78 -10.75
C ASN A 7 9.43 -21.03 -10.05
N THR A 8 10.64 -21.12 -10.60
CA THR A 8 11.84 -20.48 -10.05
C THR A 8 11.68 -18.97 -9.85
N ASN A 9 11.12 -18.25 -10.83
CA ASN A 9 10.95 -16.78 -10.76
C ASN A 9 10.01 -16.36 -9.64
N ARG A 10 8.91 -17.11 -9.45
CA ARG A 10 7.92 -16.85 -8.39
C ARG A 10 8.46 -17.18 -7.01
N ILE A 11 9.28 -18.22 -6.90
CA ILE A 11 9.99 -18.55 -5.65
C ILE A 11 11.00 -17.43 -5.34
N ALA A 12 11.83 -17.03 -6.31
CA ALA A 12 12.79 -15.95 -6.15
C ALA A 12 12.11 -14.64 -5.72
N TYR A 13 10.93 -14.34 -6.29
CA TYR A 13 10.11 -13.21 -5.85
C TYR A 13 9.73 -13.27 -4.36
N VAL A 14 9.22 -14.41 -3.89
CA VAL A 14 8.84 -14.56 -2.47
C VAL A 14 10.07 -14.47 -1.58
N LEU A 15 11.16 -15.15 -1.96
CA LEU A 15 12.40 -15.14 -1.19
C LEU A 15 13.00 -13.74 -1.11
N PHE A 16 12.98 -12.96 -2.20
CA PHE A 16 13.42 -11.57 -2.21
C PHE A 16 12.71 -10.75 -1.13
N HIS A 17 11.38 -10.86 -1.02
CA HIS A 17 10.62 -10.13 0.01
C HIS A 17 10.82 -10.72 1.41
N LEU A 18 10.93 -12.05 1.54
CA LEU A 18 11.26 -12.72 2.80
C LEU A 18 12.62 -12.24 3.36
N SER A 19 13.58 -11.95 2.48
CA SER A 19 14.92 -11.46 2.82
C SER A 19 14.91 -10.12 3.57
N GLN A 20 13.84 -9.33 3.44
CA GLN A 20 13.70 -8.06 4.15
C GLN A 20 13.56 -8.25 5.68
N HIS A 21 13.30 -9.48 6.15
CA HIS A 21 12.97 -9.80 7.55
C HIS A 21 14.11 -10.47 8.33
N PHE A 22 15.23 -10.79 7.69
CA PHE A 22 16.37 -11.40 8.37
C PHE A 22 17.69 -11.13 7.66
N GLU A 23 18.76 -11.25 8.43
CA GLU A 23 20.13 -11.33 7.97
C GLU A 23 20.73 -12.64 8.46
N CYS A 24 21.53 -13.27 7.61
CA CYS A 24 22.25 -14.48 7.94
C CYS A 24 23.66 -14.43 7.34
N ASP A 25 24.51 -15.35 7.77
CA ASP A 25 25.85 -15.51 7.21
C ASP A 25 25.82 -15.64 5.67
N SER A 26 26.86 -15.15 4.99
CA SER A 26 26.90 -15.03 3.52
C SER A 26 26.67 -16.37 2.83
N ASP A 27 27.12 -17.47 3.41
CA ASP A 27 26.98 -18.81 2.86
C ASP A 27 25.50 -19.26 2.78
N LEU A 28 24.69 -18.95 3.81
CA LEU A 28 23.26 -19.24 3.79
C LEU A 28 22.51 -18.27 2.85
N ARG A 29 22.93 -16.99 2.85
CA ARG A 29 22.37 -15.96 1.96
C ARG A 29 22.57 -16.31 0.48
N LEU A 30 23.77 -16.74 0.08
CA LEU A 30 24.07 -17.17 -1.29
C LEU A 30 23.16 -18.31 -1.74
N CYS A 31 22.81 -19.23 -0.83
CA CYS A 31 21.86 -20.29 -1.14
C CYS A 31 20.48 -19.74 -1.48
N PHE A 32 19.91 -18.85 -0.67
CA PHE A 32 18.56 -18.34 -0.91
C PHE A 32 18.43 -17.44 -2.15
N PHE A 33 19.53 -16.85 -2.64
CA PHE A 33 19.48 -15.75 -3.62
C PHE A 33 20.32 -15.93 -4.90
N ASP A 34 21.20 -16.92 -4.99
CA ASP A 34 22.00 -17.18 -6.20
C ASP A 34 21.46 -18.41 -6.96
N SER A 35 20.50 -18.19 -7.85
CA SER A 35 19.93 -19.24 -8.72
C SER A 35 20.79 -19.58 -9.93
N ASP A 36 21.80 -18.76 -10.23
CA ASP A 36 22.55 -18.80 -11.49
C ASP A 36 23.82 -19.66 -11.41
N ASN A 37 24.16 -20.18 -10.22
CA ASN A 37 25.36 -20.99 -10.00
C ASN A 37 25.08 -22.30 -9.22
N PRO A 38 24.69 -23.39 -9.91
CA PRO A 38 24.25 -24.65 -9.28
C PRO A 38 25.35 -25.47 -8.58
N THR A 39 26.59 -24.98 -8.47
CA THR A 39 27.77 -25.82 -8.15
C THR A 39 28.50 -25.49 -6.85
N SER A 40 27.95 -24.65 -5.96
CA SER A 40 28.49 -24.58 -4.58
C SER A 40 27.42 -24.34 -3.54
N ARG A 41 27.03 -25.42 -2.84
CA ARG A 41 26.18 -25.49 -1.63
C ARG A 41 24.77 -24.90 -1.83
N SER A 42 23.76 -25.77 -1.84
CA SER A 42 22.35 -25.34 -1.76
C SER A 42 21.77 -25.87 -0.44
N PHE A 43 21.55 -24.98 0.53
CA PHE A 43 20.98 -25.33 1.84
C PHE A 43 19.44 -25.48 1.84
N TYR A 44 18.76 -25.31 0.70
CA TYR A 44 17.32 -25.44 0.59
C TYR A 44 16.91 -26.36 -0.55
N TYR A 45 15.93 -27.22 -0.29
CA TYR A 45 15.41 -28.19 -1.21
C TYR A 45 13.89 -28.04 -1.30
N LEU A 46 13.37 -28.02 -2.52
CA LEU A 46 11.93 -27.92 -2.78
C LEU A 46 11.34 -29.33 -2.76
N ALA A 47 10.47 -29.62 -1.78
CA ALA A 47 9.75 -30.89 -1.72
C ALA A 47 8.48 -30.80 -2.58
N ILE A 48 8.26 -31.76 -3.48
CA ILE A 48 7.21 -31.68 -4.51
C ILE A 48 6.11 -32.70 -4.21
N ASP A 49 4.87 -32.24 -3.97
CA ASP A 49 3.69 -33.10 -3.72
C ASP A 49 3.91 -34.20 -2.65
N GLY A 50 4.60 -33.86 -1.55
CA GLY A 50 4.90 -34.81 -0.47
C GLY A 50 5.92 -35.89 -0.85
N LYS A 51 6.54 -35.80 -2.02
CA LYS A 51 7.68 -36.62 -2.44
C LYS A 51 8.88 -35.74 -2.75
N LEU A 52 10.01 -36.04 -2.10
CA LEU A 52 11.30 -35.41 -2.38
C LEU A 52 11.62 -35.56 -3.88
N VAL A 53 11.74 -34.45 -4.60
CA VAL A 53 12.29 -34.47 -5.96
C VAL A 53 13.80 -34.52 -5.82
N GLU A 54 14.36 -35.66 -6.22
CA GLU A 54 15.77 -36.00 -6.40
C GLU A 54 16.76 -35.35 -5.42
N LEU A 55 17.10 -36.12 -4.37
CA LEU A 55 18.29 -35.89 -3.57
C LEU A 55 19.53 -35.94 -4.47
N PRO A 56 20.44 -34.93 -4.44
CA PRO A 56 21.84 -35.26 -4.57
C PRO A 56 22.15 -36.18 -3.39
N VAL A 57 22.56 -37.40 -3.73
CA VAL A 57 23.07 -38.40 -2.79
C VAL A 57 24.01 -37.73 -1.78
N MET A 58 23.67 -37.85 -0.50
CA MET A 58 24.57 -37.71 0.65
C MET A 58 25.53 -36.51 0.62
N SER A 59 25.00 -35.29 0.78
CA SER A 59 25.79 -34.27 1.48
C SER A 59 25.61 -34.47 2.98
N SER A 60 26.68 -34.36 3.77
CA SER A 60 26.64 -34.25 5.22
C SER A 60 26.07 -32.91 5.71
N ASP A 61 25.74 -32.02 4.78
CA ASP A 61 25.32 -30.66 5.09
C ASP A 61 23.83 -30.61 5.47
N PRO A 62 23.47 -29.83 6.51
CA PRO A 62 22.09 -29.69 6.96
C PRO A 62 21.21 -29.03 5.90
N CYS A 63 19.91 -29.32 5.88
CA CYS A 63 19.00 -28.92 4.80
C CYS A 63 17.74 -28.20 5.32
N ILE A 64 17.18 -27.30 4.50
CA ILE A 64 15.89 -26.63 4.73
C ILE A 64 14.90 -27.05 3.64
N TYR A 65 13.74 -27.57 4.01
CA TYR A 65 12.75 -28.10 3.08
C TYR A 65 11.50 -27.23 3.04
N PHE A 66 11.20 -26.68 1.87
CA PHE A 66 9.93 -26.01 1.59
C PHE A 66 9.06 -26.91 0.71
N PRO A 67 7.85 -27.27 1.14
CA PRO A 67 6.97 -28.06 0.30
C PRO A 67 6.26 -27.16 -0.72
N LEU A 68 6.17 -27.62 -1.96
CA LEU A 68 5.48 -26.97 -3.06
C LEU A 68 4.37 -27.89 -3.59
N THR A 69 3.14 -27.40 -3.54
CA THR A 69 1.97 -28.16 -3.99
C THR A 69 1.50 -27.74 -5.38
N ALA A 70 1.25 -28.72 -6.26
CA ALA A 70 0.52 -28.47 -7.50
C ALA A 70 -0.98 -28.25 -7.24
N ASN A 71 -1.52 -28.84 -6.17
CA ASN A 71 -2.95 -28.89 -5.95
C ASN A 71 -3.50 -27.53 -5.51
N LYS A 72 -4.79 -27.31 -5.84
CA LYS A 72 -5.60 -26.32 -5.12
C LYS A 72 -5.83 -26.86 -3.72
N ALA A 73 -5.89 -25.97 -2.73
CA ALA A 73 -6.33 -26.36 -1.41
C ALA A 73 -7.84 -26.52 -1.40
N ASP A 74 -8.31 -27.67 -0.96
CA ASP A 74 -9.74 -27.96 -0.78
C ASP A 74 -10.28 -27.43 0.57
N TYR A 75 -9.37 -27.03 1.47
CA TYR A 75 -9.68 -26.48 2.79
C TYR A 75 -8.59 -25.48 3.24
N VAL A 76 -8.90 -24.70 4.27
CA VAL A 76 -7.97 -23.76 4.91
C VAL A 76 -7.76 -24.20 6.37
N THR A 77 -6.52 -24.50 6.75
CA THR A 77 -6.13 -24.68 8.16
C THR A 77 -5.89 -23.31 8.78
N ARG A 78 -6.05 -23.14 10.10
CA ARG A 78 -5.62 -21.92 10.77
C ARG A 78 -4.69 -22.22 11.93
N VAL A 79 -3.69 -21.36 12.11
CA VAL A 79 -2.65 -21.49 13.13
C VAL A 79 -2.62 -20.22 13.97
N GLU A 80 -2.59 -20.39 15.29
CA GLU A 80 -2.43 -19.26 16.20
C GLU A 80 -0.99 -18.76 16.16
N HIS A 81 -0.80 -17.49 15.81
CA HIS A 81 0.51 -16.84 15.78
C HIS A 81 0.42 -15.38 16.18
N LYS A 82 1.30 -14.92 17.10
CA LYS A 82 1.31 -13.56 17.70
C LYS A 82 -0.10 -13.01 18.04
N GLY A 83 -0.95 -13.84 18.65
CA GLY A 83 -2.30 -13.48 19.09
C GLY A 83 -3.33 -13.34 17.96
N ARG A 84 -3.03 -13.85 16.76
CA ARG A 84 -3.95 -13.91 15.61
C ARG A 84 -4.13 -15.34 15.15
N ASN A 85 -5.29 -15.64 14.56
CA ASN A 85 -5.57 -16.94 13.97
C ASN A 85 -5.35 -16.88 12.45
N ILE A 86 -4.15 -17.24 12.00
CA ILE A 86 -3.64 -17.04 10.65
C ILE A 86 -4.09 -18.18 9.73
N PRO A 87 -4.79 -17.91 8.62
CA PRO A 87 -5.15 -18.96 7.67
C PRO A 87 -3.92 -19.45 6.91
N VAL A 88 -3.77 -20.75 6.75
CA VAL A 88 -2.80 -21.38 5.86
C VAL A 88 -3.53 -21.75 4.58
N LEU A 89 -3.23 -21.05 3.48
CA LEU A 89 -3.99 -21.18 2.22
C LEU A 89 -3.70 -22.47 1.44
N PHE A 90 -2.55 -23.08 1.67
CA PHE A 90 -2.12 -24.30 1.02
C PHE A 90 -1.64 -25.33 2.05
N PRO A 91 -2.56 -25.84 2.90
CA PRO A 91 -2.22 -26.88 3.85
C PRO A 91 -1.97 -28.20 3.11
N LEU A 92 -0.98 -28.95 3.56
CA LEU A 92 -0.68 -30.30 3.08
C LEU A 92 -1.13 -31.38 4.06
N HIS A 93 -1.38 -30.98 5.29
CA HIS A 93 -1.82 -31.81 6.40
C HIS A 93 -2.82 -31.01 7.24
N GLU A 94 -3.69 -31.69 7.97
CA GLU A 94 -4.62 -31.06 8.92
C GLU A 94 -3.92 -30.57 10.21
N ASP A 95 -2.65 -30.94 10.38
CA ASP A 95 -1.79 -30.54 11.49
C ASP A 95 -1.59 -29.02 11.52
N ILE A 96 -1.52 -28.44 12.72
CA ILE A 96 -1.23 -27.01 12.96
C ILE A 96 0.28 -26.74 13.01
N CYS A 97 1.11 -27.77 13.07
CA CYS A 97 2.56 -27.66 13.08
C CYS A 97 3.05 -27.02 11.77
N ILE A 98 3.74 -25.88 11.87
CA ILE A 98 4.25 -25.15 10.69
C ILE A 98 5.58 -25.72 10.19
N TYR A 99 6.47 -26.08 11.12
CA TYR A 99 7.76 -26.67 10.80
C TYR A 99 8.22 -27.63 11.89
N GLU A 100 9.10 -28.55 11.53
CA GLU A 100 9.74 -29.48 12.45
C GLU A 100 11.23 -29.65 12.11
N PHE A 101 11.97 -30.29 13.02
CA PHE A 101 13.34 -30.72 12.78
C PHE A 101 13.41 -32.24 12.76
N ASP A 102 14.06 -32.82 11.75
CA ASP A 102 14.30 -34.26 11.70
C ASP A 102 15.49 -34.69 12.58
N GLU A 103 15.80 -36.00 12.57
CA GLU A 103 16.90 -36.58 13.34
C GLU A 103 18.28 -36.00 12.97
N ASN A 104 18.43 -35.48 11.75
CA ASN A 104 19.65 -34.84 11.27
C ASN A 104 19.65 -33.32 11.48
N SER A 105 18.66 -32.79 12.22
CA SER A 105 18.45 -31.35 12.41
C SER A 105 18.21 -30.57 11.11
N ASN A 106 17.67 -31.23 10.09
CA ASN A 106 17.13 -30.53 8.92
C ASN A 106 15.82 -29.85 9.29
N LEU A 107 15.56 -28.66 8.73
CA LEU A 107 14.30 -27.93 8.91
C LEU A 107 13.29 -28.36 7.86
N ILE A 108 12.10 -28.79 8.26
CA ILE A 108 11.04 -29.20 7.34
C ILE A 108 9.80 -28.34 7.57
N PHE A 109 9.41 -27.51 6.59
CA PHE A 109 8.10 -26.85 6.60
C PHE A 109 7.00 -27.82 6.19
N ARG A 110 5.85 -27.73 6.84
CA ARG A 110 4.74 -28.69 6.71
C ARG A 110 3.65 -28.23 5.75
N HIS A 111 3.67 -26.96 5.36
CA HIS A 111 2.68 -26.33 4.46
C HIS A 111 3.35 -25.40 3.46
N ASP A 112 2.69 -25.15 2.33
CA ASP A 112 3.23 -24.34 1.24
C ASP A 112 3.00 -22.83 1.50
N LEU A 113 3.75 -22.32 2.48
CA LEU A 113 3.72 -20.91 2.87
C LEU A 113 4.29 -19.99 1.77
N LEU A 114 5.18 -20.50 0.91
CA LEU A 114 5.73 -19.73 -0.20
C LEU A 114 4.64 -19.44 -1.25
N LYS A 115 3.85 -20.45 -1.64
CA LYS A 115 2.71 -20.27 -2.53
C LYS A 115 1.61 -19.41 -1.92
N ALA A 116 1.37 -19.54 -0.60
CA ALA A 116 0.42 -18.68 0.12
C ALA A 116 0.86 -17.20 0.09
N ALA A 117 2.13 -16.93 0.36
CA ALA A 117 2.71 -15.60 0.28
C ALA A 117 2.66 -15.04 -1.14
N PHE A 118 3.08 -15.83 -2.15
CA PHE A 118 3.04 -15.42 -3.55
C PHE A 118 1.62 -15.00 -3.99
N LEU A 119 0.62 -15.84 -3.71
CA LEU A 119 -0.77 -15.62 -4.14
C LEU A 119 -1.31 -14.25 -3.72
N ILE A 120 -1.03 -13.84 -2.48
CA ILE A 120 -1.53 -12.58 -1.91
C ILE A 120 -0.60 -11.42 -2.25
N LEU A 121 0.71 -11.56 -2.04
CA LEU A 121 1.66 -10.46 -2.19
C LEU A 121 1.75 -9.97 -3.65
N SER A 122 1.84 -10.91 -4.59
CA SER A 122 1.90 -10.60 -6.02
C SER A 122 0.59 -10.07 -6.59
N GLY A 123 -0.52 -10.13 -5.85
CA GLY A 123 -1.84 -9.80 -6.38
C GLY A 123 -2.40 -10.85 -7.36
N TYR A 124 -1.83 -12.06 -7.42
CA TYR A 124 -2.28 -13.11 -8.36
C TYR A 124 -3.78 -13.41 -8.26
N GLN A 125 -4.38 -13.27 -7.07
CA GLN A 125 -5.82 -13.41 -6.89
C GLN A 125 -6.67 -12.54 -7.82
N GLU A 126 -6.16 -11.35 -8.20
CA GLU A 126 -6.86 -10.40 -9.06
C GLU A 126 -6.89 -10.87 -10.52
N THR A 127 -6.03 -11.82 -10.90
CA THR A 127 -6.02 -12.43 -12.24
C THR A 127 -7.05 -13.56 -12.40
N LEU A 128 -7.72 -13.96 -11.30
CA LEU A 128 -8.67 -15.07 -11.29
C LEU A 128 -10.09 -14.66 -11.69
N GLY A 129 -10.37 -13.38 -11.87
CA GLY A 129 -11.68 -12.87 -12.26
C GLY A 129 -11.60 -11.50 -12.91
N ASP A 130 -12.59 -11.19 -13.74
CA ASP A 130 -12.64 -9.95 -14.52
C ASP A 130 -13.61 -8.91 -13.92
N GLU A 131 -14.25 -9.24 -12.79
CA GLU A 131 -15.20 -8.33 -12.15
C GLU A 131 -14.48 -7.13 -11.53
N THR A 132 -14.97 -5.95 -11.87
CA THR A 132 -14.46 -4.69 -11.35
C THR A 132 -15.61 -3.82 -10.89
N ASP A 133 -15.32 -2.87 -10.02
CA ASP A 133 -16.32 -1.89 -9.61
C ASP A 133 -16.62 -0.85 -10.71
N VAL A 134 -17.46 0.13 -10.39
CA VAL A 134 -17.85 1.20 -11.33
C VAL A 134 -16.69 2.07 -11.83
N HIS A 135 -15.54 1.99 -11.16
CA HIS A 135 -14.32 2.68 -11.53
C HIS A 135 -13.31 1.74 -12.23
N GLY A 136 -13.61 0.47 -12.42
CA GLY A 136 -12.68 -0.49 -13.01
C GLY A 136 -11.60 -0.95 -12.02
N ARG A 137 -11.88 -0.90 -10.71
CA ARG A 137 -10.98 -1.35 -9.64
C ARG A 137 -11.32 -2.78 -9.24
N TYR A 138 -10.31 -3.52 -8.79
CA TYR A 138 -10.54 -4.79 -8.11
C TYR A 138 -11.33 -4.54 -6.82
N ARG A 139 -12.40 -5.33 -6.62
CA ARG A 139 -13.39 -5.12 -5.56
C ARG A 139 -12.95 -5.77 -4.27
N TYR A 140 -13.18 -5.05 -3.17
CA TYR A 140 -12.98 -5.62 -1.84
C TYR A 140 -13.78 -6.91 -1.60
N GLU A 141 -15.04 -6.93 -2.07
CA GLU A 141 -15.97 -8.04 -1.85
C GLU A 141 -15.48 -9.36 -2.48
N ASP A 142 -14.74 -9.27 -3.59
CA ASP A 142 -14.27 -10.42 -4.36
C ASP A 142 -12.93 -10.96 -3.83
N SER A 143 -12.37 -10.33 -2.80
CA SER A 143 -11.02 -10.61 -2.28
C SER A 143 -10.96 -11.79 -1.31
N LEU A 144 -9.85 -12.53 -1.30
CA LEU A 144 -9.58 -13.56 -0.28
C LEU A 144 -9.52 -12.93 1.13
N GLN A 145 -9.09 -11.68 1.22
CA GLN A 145 -9.01 -10.90 2.44
C GLN A 145 -10.40 -10.74 3.07
N LYS A 146 -11.41 -10.44 2.26
CA LYS A 146 -12.82 -10.41 2.70
C LYS A 146 -13.31 -11.81 3.07
N GLN A 147 -13.13 -12.79 2.18
CA GLN A 147 -13.63 -14.16 2.37
C GLN A 147 -13.09 -14.82 3.64
N LEU A 148 -11.83 -14.55 3.99
CA LEU A 148 -11.17 -15.12 5.16
C LEU A 148 -11.19 -14.20 6.39
N ASN A 149 -11.79 -13.01 6.27
CA ASN A 149 -11.82 -11.97 7.30
C ASN A 149 -10.42 -11.61 7.84
N ILE A 150 -9.50 -11.33 6.91
CA ILE A 150 -8.09 -11.00 7.20
C ILE A 150 -7.66 -9.65 6.62
N THR A 151 -8.59 -8.80 6.20
CA THR A 151 -8.29 -7.49 5.58
C THR A 151 -7.39 -6.62 6.47
N THR A 152 -7.58 -6.66 7.78
CA THR A 152 -6.79 -5.89 8.76
C THR A 152 -5.58 -6.66 9.28
N ILE A 153 -5.22 -7.79 8.67
CA ILE A 153 -4.07 -8.62 9.05
C ILE A 153 -3.06 -8.62 7.89
N PRO A 154 -1.80 -8.23 8.12
CA PRO A 154 -0.73 -8.35 7.13
C PRO A 154 -0.29 -9.82 7.02
N VAL A 155 -1.17 -10.66 6.47
CA VAL A 155 -1.05 -12.13 6.51
C VAL A 155 0.26 -12.65 5.90
N VAL A 156 0.82 -11.95 4.90
CA VAL A 156 2.10 -12.31 4.28
C VAL A 156 3.25 -12.07 5.27
N ASN A 157 3.21 -10.98 6.05
CA ASN A 157 4.19 -10.78 7.14
C ASN A 157 4.09 -11.88 8.20
N TYR A 158 2.90 -12.39 8.51
CA TYR A 158 2.76 -13.54 9.40
C TYR A 158 3.36 -14.82 8.81
N TYR A 159 3.16 -15.10 7.52
CA TYR A 159 3.81 -16.24 6.86
C TYR A 159 5.33 -16.10 6.89
N PHE A 160 5.85 -14.92 6.58
CA PHE A 160 7.29 -14.67 6.62
C PHE A 160 7.84 -14.81 8.03
N ASP A 161 7.13 -14.31 9.05
CA ASP A 161 7.58 -14.43 10.42
C ASP A 161 7.64 -15.89 10.89
N LEU A 162 6.66 -16.73 10.52
CA LEU A 162 6.68 -18.17 10.75
C LEU A 162 7.86 -18.87 10.05
N ILE A 163 8.17 -18.47 8.81
CA ILE A 163 9.33 -19.00 8.09
C ILE A 163 10.63 -18.58 8.80
N VAL A 164 10.74 -17.30 9.19
CA VAL A 164 11.89 -16.73 9.91
C VAL A 164 12.10 -17.41 11.27
N GLU A 165 11.05 -17.85 11.97
CA GLU A 165 11.17 -18.66 13.20
C GLU A 165 11.83 -20.01 12.93
N GLY A 166 11.38 -20.74 11.91
CA GLY A 166 12.02 -21.98 11.48
C GLY A 166 13.48 -21.77 11.12
N LEU A 167 13.77 -20.78 10.29
CA LEU A 167 15.13 -20.42 9.88
C LEU A 167 16.03 -20.05 11.06
N SER A 168 15.50 -19.29 12.02
CA SER A 168 16.23 -18.93 13.24
C SER A 168 16.60 -20.16 14.06
N GLY A 169 15.67 -21.11 14.23
CA GLY A 169 15.92 -22.37 14.92
C GLY A 169 16.94 -23.25 14.20
N PHE A 170 16.89 -23.28 12.86
CA PHE A 170 17.87 -23.98 12.03
C PHE A 170 19.26 -23.39 12.21
N CYS A 171 19.39 -22.06 12.08
CA CYS A 171 20.66 -21.38 12.24
C CYS A 171 21.26 -21.60 13.64
N GLN A 172 20.43 -21.55 14.69
CA GLN A 172 20.86 -21.83 16.06
C GLN A 172 21.41 -23.26 16.23
N LYS A 173 20.74 -24.27 15.65
CA LYS A 173 21.18 -25.68 15.72
C LYS A 173 22.51 -25.92 15.03
N HIS A 174 22.81 -25.15 13.99
CA HIS A 174 24.00 -25.31 13.15
C HIS A 174 25.08 -24.26 13.40
N GLY A 175 24.92 -23.40 14.41
CA GLY A 175 25.89 -22.36 14.76
C GLY A 175 26.06 -21.27 13.68
N ILE A 176 25.04 -21.05 12.86
CA ILE A 176 25.04 -20.05 11.78
C ILE A 176 24.60 -18.69 12.37
N GLY A 177 25.33 -17.63 12.03
CA GLY A 177 24.95 -16.27 12.40
C GLY A 177 23.60 -15.89 11.81
N PHE A 178 22.67 -15.48 12.66
CA PHE A 178 21.31 -15.10 12.25
C PHE A 178 20.81 -13.94 13.09
N ARG A 179 20.21 -12.94 12.42
CA ARG A 179 19.57 -11.79 13.05
C ARG A 179 18.25 -11.51 12.36
N ARG A 180 17.19 -11.29 13.14
CA ARG A 180 15.94 -10.75 12.58
C ARG A 180 16.19 -9.31 12.15
N LYS A 181 15.86 -9.01 10.91
CA LYS A 181 15.92 -7.66 10.34
C LYS A 181 14.53 -7.03 10.45
N ARG A 182 14.51 -5.73 10.71
CA ARG A 182 13.29 -4.92 10.75
C ARG A 182 13.62 -3.67 9.95
N LEU A 183 12.69 -3.21 9.11
CA LEU A 183 12.88 -1.96 8.37
C LEU A 183 12.87 -0.77 9.34
N PHE A 184 12.03 -0.84 10.37
CA PHE A 184 11.97 0.12 11.46
C PHE A 184 11.97 -0.59 12.81
N GLU A 185 12.71 -0.07 13.77
CA GLU A 185 12.73 -0.60 15.14
C GLU A 185 11.31 -0.65 15.73
N ASN A 186 10.58 0.46 15.62
CA ASN A 186 9.18 0.57 16.03
C ASN A 186 8.23 0.43 14.83
N PHE A 187 8.06 1.50 14.04
CA PHE A 187 7.39 1.51 12.73
C PHE A 187 7.69 2.83 11.99
N GLY A 188 7.59 2.81 10.66
CA GLY A 188 7.59 4.02 9.84
C GLY A 188 6.18 4.60 9.68
N PHE A 189 6.06 5.91 9.51
CA PHE A 189 4.79 6.59 9.23
C PHE A 189 4.89 7.43 7.96
N LEU A 190 4.14 7.04 6.94
CA LEU A 190 4.06 7.71 5.65
C LEU A 190 2.72 8.43 5.53
N LEU A 191 2.71 9.74 5.68
CA LEU A 191 1.53 10.58 5.47
C LEU A 191 1.53 11.11 4.04
N SER A 192 0.38 11.03 3.38
CA SER A 192 0.21 11.57 2.03
C SER A 192 -1.12 12.31 1.84
N HIS A 193 -1.13 13.20 0.84
CA HIS A 193 -2.25 14.06 0.53
C HIS A 193 -2.52 14.11 -0.98
N ASP A 194 -3.74 13.75 -1.36
CA ASP A 194 -4.19 13.89 -2.75
C ASP A 194 -4.87 15.24 -2.93
N VAL A 195 -4.36 16.00 -3.89
CA VAL A 195 -4.78 17.39 -4.17
C VAL A 195 -5.83 17.40 -5.29
N ASP A 196 -7.00 16.84 -5.03
CA ASP A 196 -8.05 16.73 -6.06
C ASP A 196 -8.77 18.05 -6.31
N ARG A 197 -9.10 18.74 -5.22
CA ARG A 197 -9.99 19.91 -5.24
C ARG A 197 -9.43 21.00 -4.35
N ILE A 198 -9.38 22.21 -4.89
CA ILE A 198 -8.69 23.35 -4.25
C ILE A 198 -9.55 24.62 -4.13
N ALA A 199 -10.77 24.58 -4.68
CA ALA A 199 -11.64 25.74 -4.81
C ALA A 199 -13.11 25.38 -4.53
N PHE A 200 -13.51 25.37 -3.26
CA PHE A 200 -14.87 25.10 -2.80
C PHE A 200 -15.86 26.14 -3.32
N TYR A 201 -15.43 27.39 -3.41
CA TYR A 201 -16.26 28.50 -3.90
C TYR A 201 -16.07 28.78 -5.39
N HIS A 202 -15.53 27.84 -6.17
CA HIS A 202 -15.46 27.99 -7.62
C HIS A 202 -16.86 28.29 -8.22
N PRO A 203 -17.02 29.18 -9.21
CA PRO A 203 -18.33 29.57 -9.74
C PRO A 203 -19.24 28.40 -10.14
N ARG A 204 -18.65 27.31 -10.67
CA ARG A 204 -19.38 26.07 -10.99
C ARG A 204 -19.92 25.34 -9.75
N GLU A 205 -19.18 25.32 -8.63
CA GLU A 205 -19.67 24.75 -7.36
C GLU A 205 -20.80 25.59 -6.79
N VAL A 206 -20.66 26.93 -6.84
CA VAL A 206 -21.72 27.84 -6.40
C VAL A 206 -22.98 27.65 -7.24
N ALA A 207 -22.85 27.56 -8.57
CA ALA A 207 -23.97 27.25 -9.45
C ALA A 207 -24.56 25.85 -9.20
N PHE A 208 -23.73 24.86 -8.84
CA PHE A 208 -24.23 23.54 -8.46
C PHE A 208 -25.04 23.60 -7.16
N LYS A 209 -24.60 24.35 -6.15
CA LYS A 209 -25.39 24.59 -4.92
C LYS A 209 -26.75 25.23 -5.23
N LEU A 210 -26.83 26.14 -6.21
CA LEU A 210 -28.12 26.67 -6.67
C LEU A 210 -29.00 25.56 -7.27
N LYS A 211 -28.46 24.67 -8.11
CA LYS A 211 -29.20 23.51 -8.63
C LYS A 211 -29.72 22.61 -7.50
N GLN A 212 -28.93 22.40 -6.45
CA GLN A 212 -29.35 21.63 -5.26
C GLN A 212 -30.52 22.31 -4.53
N LEU A 213 -30.47 23.63 -4.34
CA LEU A 213 -31.55 24.40 -3.71
C LEU A 213 -32.85 24.39 -4.53
N LEU A 214 -32.72 24.37 -5.86
CA LEU A 214 -33.85 24.25 -6.79
C LEU A 214 -34.38 22.81 -6.94
N GLY A 215 -33.80 21.83 -6.24
CA GLY A 215 -34.20 20.42 -6.32
C GLY A 215 -33.80 19.72 -7.63
N MET A 216 -32.87 20.29 -8.39
CA MET A 216 -32.37 19.76 -9.66
C MET A 216 -31.13 18.85 -9.50
N ALA A 217 -30.61 18.73 -8.28
CA ALA A 217 -29.46 17.91 -7.92
C ALA A 217 -29.60 17.41 -6.47
N PRO A 218 -29.01 16.26 -6.10
CA PRO A 218 -29.05 15.76 -4.73
C PRO A 218 -28.38 16.75 -3.76
N LEU A 219 -28.97 16.94 -2.58
CA LEU A 219 -28.42 17.79 -1.52
C LEU A 219 -27.35 17.02 -0.75
N TYR A 220 -26.16 17.60 -0.64
CA TYR A 220 -25.07 17.08 0.20
C TYR A 220 -25.04 17.68 1.61
N TYR A 221 -25.73 18.81 1.80
CA TYR A 221 -25.87 19.50 3.08
C TYR A 221 -27.35 19.73 3.36
N SER A 222 -27.68 20.11 4.60
CA SER A 222 -29.02 20.61 4.92
C SER A 222 -29.40 21.77 3.97
N LYS A 223 -30.69 21.97 3.70
CA LYS A 223 -31.14 23.08 2.84
C LYS A 223 -30.67 24.44 3.36
N SER A 224 -30.70 24.63 4.68
CA SER A 224 -30.21 25.85 5.33
C SER A 224 -28.71 26.05 5.13
N ASP A 225 -27.90 25.00 5.24
CA ASP A 225 -26.46 25.13 5.10
C ASP A 225 -26.06 25.27 3.63
N THR A 226 -26.73 24.56 2.72
CA THR A 226 -26.57 24.78 1.28
C THR A 226 -26.84 26.24 0.91
N LEU A 227 -27.89 26.86 1.45
CA LEU A 227 -28.22 28.27 1.22
C LEU A 227 -27.13 29.21 1.75
N LYS A 228 -26.66 28.98 2.99
CA LYS A 228 -25.55 29.75 3.58
C LYS A 228 -24.28 29.64 2.73
N LEU A 229 -23.92 28.42 2.32
CA LEU A 229 -22.72 28.16 1.51
C LEU A 229 -22.83 28.77 0.11
N PHE A 230 -24.03 28.78 -0.49
CA PHE A 230 -24.29 29.47 -1.75
C PHE A 230 -24.00 30.98 -1.63
N PHE A 231 -24.59 31.66 -0.64
CA PHE A 231 -24.37 33.09 -0.45
C PHE A 231 -22.93 33.43 -0.05
N LYS A 232 -22.29 32.61 0.80
CA LYS A 232 -20.85 32.74 1.09
C LYS A 232 -20.02 32.65 -0.18
N GLY A 233 -20.34 31.69 -1.06
CA GLY A 233 -19.69 31.55 -2.36
C GLY A 233 -19.87 32.76 -3.26
N ILE A 234 -21.09 33.32 -3.36
CA ILE A 234 -21.33 34.54 -4.11
C ILE A 234 -20.49 35.70 -3.55
N LEU A 235 -20.49 35.91 -2.23
CA LEU A 235 -19.72 36.98 -1.60
C LEU A 235 -18.21 36.81 -1.85
N TYR A 236 -17.69 35.59 -1.72
CA TYR A 236 -16.29 35.26 -2.00
C TYR A 236 -15.91 35.56 -3.46
N ASN A 237 -16.79 35.27 -4.43
CA ASN A 237 -16.54 35.57 -5.84
C ASN A 237 -16.63 37.07 -6.18
N ILE A 238 -17.37 37.86 -5.38
CA ILE A 238 -17.45 39.33 -5.53
C ILE A 238 -16.23 40.00 -4.89
N ASN A 239 -15.78 39.51 -3.73
CA ASN A 239 -14.62 40.03 -3.03
C ASN A 239 -13.75 38.89 -2.47
N PRO A 240 -12.82 38.34 -3.27
CA PRO A 240 -11.98 37.22 -2.85
C PRO A 240 -10.97 37.58 -1.74
N LEU A 241 -10.85 38.86 -1.37
CA LEU A 241 -10.03 39.31 -0.24
C LEU A 241 -10.75 39.14 1.11
N HIS A 242 -12.05 38.83 1.12
CA HIS A 242 -12.87 38.76 2.33
C HIS A 242 -12.96 37.38 3.00
N GLY A 243 -12.13 36.43 2.59
CA GLY A 243 -12.03 35.11 3.22
C GLY A 243 -11.08 34.17 2.49
N GLU A 244 -10.76 33.04 3.10
CA GLU A 244 -10.00 31.96 2.47
C GLU A 244 -10.94 30.89 1.91
N ASP A 245 -10.51 30.21 0.84
CA ASP A 245 -11.25 29.06 0.32
C ASP A 245 -11.04 27.85 1.26
N PRO A 246 -12.10 27.20 1.77
CA PRO A 246 -11.98 26.07 2.70
C PRO A 246 -11.13 24.91 2.19
N TRP A 247 -11.07 24.70 0.86
CA TRP A 247 -10.24 23.66 0.26
C TRP A 247 -8.78 24.12 0.04
N TRP A 248 -8.45 25.39 0.28
CA TRP A 248 -7.09 25.91 0.24
C TRP A 248 -6.46 25.98 1.65
N ASN A 249 -6.39 24.84 2.33
CA ASN A 249 -5.94 24.73 3.71
C ASN A 249 -4.48 24.23 3.86
N PHE A 250 -3.70 24.21 2.77
CA PHE A 250 -2.32 23.69 2.74
C PHE A 250 -1.39 24.33 3.77
N GLY A 251 -1.54 25.63 4.05
CA GLY A 251 -0.72 26.30 5.08
C GLY A 251 -0.98 25.73 6.49
N MET A 252 -2.25 25.51 6.82
CA MET A 252 -2.64 24.90 8.10
C MET A 252 -2.10 23.46 8.21
N MET A 253 -2.24 22.67 7.15
CA MET A 253 -1.73 21.29 7.10
C MET A 253 -0.22 21.24 7.30
N THR A 254 0.54 22.00 6.51
CA THR A 254 2.01 21.97 6.60
C THR A 254 2.54 22.56 7.90
N GLU A 255 1.86 23.57 8.48
CA GLU A 255 2.21 24.09 9.81
C GLU A 255 1.96 23.07 10.93
N LEU A 256 0.84 22.35 10.87
CA LEU A 256 0.54 21.26 11.81
C LEU A 256 1.59 20.15 11.69
N GLU A 257 1.84 19.67 10.48
CA GLU A 257 2.81 18.61 10.23
C GLU A 257 4.22 19.02 10.71
N LYS A 258 4.68 20.25 10.40
CA LYS A 258 5.95 20.75 10.91
C LYS A 258 6.02 20.77 12.44
N LYS A 259 4.95 21.19 13.12
CA LYS A 259 4.89 21.20 14.59
C LYS A 259 4.97 19.79 15.18
N LEU A 260 4.50 18.79 14.44
CA LEU A 260 4.56 17.38 14.82
C LEU A 260 5.83 16.66 14.35
N GLY A 261 6.75 17.36 13.68
CA GLY A 261 7.97 16.74 13.12
C GLY A 261 7.73 15.92 11.86
N LEU A 262 6.58 16.09 11.19
CA LEU A 262 6.20 15.37 9.97
C LEU A 262 6.60 16.13 8.70
N ARG A 263 6.83 15.37 7.63
CA ARG A 263 6.80 15.82 6.23
C ARG A 263 6.07 14.78 5.41
N SER A 264 4.97 15.17 4.76
CA SER A 264 4.16 14.32 3.90
C SER A 264 4.51 14.45 2.41
N SER A 265 3.94 13.54 1.62
CA SER A 265 3.94 13.59 0.16
C SER A 265 2.60 14.10 -0.39
N PHE A 266 2.62 15.13 -1.23
CA PHE A 266 1.45 15.70 -1.90
C PHE A 266 1.37 15.26 -3.37
N TYR A 267 0.32 14.54 -3.76
CA TYR A 267 0.10 14.11 -5.14
C TYR A 267 -0.86 15.08 -5.85
N PHE A 268 -0.41 15.69 -6.95
CA PHE A 268 -1.18 16.70 -7.66
C PHE A 268 -1.84 16.17 -8.93
N LEU A 269 -3.14 16.41 -9.06
CA LEU A 269 -3.98 15.95 -10.16
C LEU A 269 -4.13 17.00 -11.25
N GLU A 270 -3.83 16.65 -12.49
CA GLU A 270 -4.11 17.53 -13.64
C GLU A 270 -5.58 17.44 -14.05
N LYS A 271 -6.14 18.56 -14.49
CA LYS A 271 -7.42 18.60 -15.20
C LYS A 271 -7.29 17.92 -16.56
N ASN A 272 -7.66 16.65 -16.63
CA ASN A 272 -7.76 15.87 -17.86
C ASN A 272 -9.23 15.56 -18.20
N ASN A 273 -9.92 14.85 -17.31
CA ASN A 273 -11.34 14.51 -17.41
C ASN A 273 -12.20 15.50 -16.60
N GLY A 274 -13.02 16.29 -17.30
CA GLY A 274 -13.75 17.42 -16.69
C GLY A 274 -14.77 17.08 -15.59
N HIS A 275 -15.15 15.81 -15.42
CA HIS A 275 -16.09 15.36 -14.39
C HIS A 275 -15.42 14.69 -13.19
N PHE A 276 -14.34 13.95 -13.42
CA PHE A 276 -13.66 13.17 -12.38
C PHE A 276 -12.45 13.90 -11.81
N ASP A 277 -11.65 14.54 -12.65
CA ASP A 277 -10.36 15.07 -12.25
C ASP A 277 -10.44 16.49 -11.69
N SER A 278 -9.27 17.03 -11.35
CA SER A 278 -9.13 18.36 -10.81
C SER A 278 -9.64 19.44 -11.77
N ARG A 279 -9.80 20.65 -11.24
CA ARG A 279 -10.19 21.84 -12.02
C ARG A 279 -9.04 22.78 -12.32
N TYR A 280 -7.82 22.39 -11.97
CA TYR A 280 -6.62 23.17 -12.20
C TYR A 280 -5.67 22.42 -13.13
N THR A 281 -4.72 23.14 -13.70
CA THR A 281 -3.65 22.56 -14.52
C THR A 281 -2.31 22.90 -13.91
N PHE A 282 -1.26 22.15 -14.24
CA PHE A 282 0.08 22.47 -13.74
C PHE A 282 0.59 23.82 -14.26
N ARG A 283 0.03 24.36 -15.35
CA ARG A 283 0.31 25.73 -15.84
C ARG A 283 -0.16 26.82 -14.87
N THR A 284 -1.15 26.53 -14.02
CA THR A 284 -1.77 27.49 -13.11
C THR A 284 -0.72 28.04 -12.13
N ALA A 285 -0.44 29.34 -12.18
CA ALA A 285 0.65 29.95 -11.41
C ALA A 285 0.53 29.73 -9.89
N ARG A 286 -0.69 29.71 -9.35
CA ARG A 286 -0.94 29.42 -7.93
C ARG A 286 -0.55 27.99 -7.55
N ILE A 287 -0.77 27.02 -8.44
CA ILE A 287 -0.42 25.60 -8.23
C ILE A 287 1.09 25.41 -8.32
N ARG A 288 1.75 26.00 -9.33
CA ARG A 288 3.21 25.96 -9.44
C ARG A 288 3.90 26.52 -8.19
N ARG A 289 3.42 27.67 -7.70
CA ARG A 289 3.94 28.25 -6.45
C ARG A 289 3.71 27.35 -5.24
N LEU A 290 2.56 26.68 -5.16
CA LEU A 290 2.29 25.73 -4.08
C LEU A 290 3.25 24.54 -4.13
N ILE A 291 3.41 23.92 -5.30
CA ILE A 291 4.33 22.79 -5.51
C ILE A 291 5.76 23.19 -5.12
N ASN A 292 6.26 24.31 -5.64
CA ASN A 292 7.62 24.77 -5.35
C ASN A 292 7.81 25.05 -3.86
N ARG A 293 6.87 25.76 -3.23
CA ARG A 293 6.91 26.04 -1.79
C ARG A 293 6.93 24.75 -0.96
N LEU A 294 6.12 23.75 -1.30
CA LEU A 294 6.10 22.47 -0.59
C LEU A 294 7.47 21.78 -0.64
N ASN A 295 8.09 21.72 -1.82
CA ASN A 295 9.44 21.16 -1.96
C ASN A 295 10.50 21.97 -1.19
N GLU A 296 10.46 23.31 -1.27
CA GLU A 296 11.36 24.20 -0.51
C GLU A 296 11.23 24.00 1.01
N GLU A 297 10.04 23.63 1.49
CA GLU A 297 9.76 23.38 2.90
C GLU A 297 10.05 21.93 3.35
N GLY A 298 10.55 21.09 2.44
CA GLY A 298 10.92 19.70 2.68
C GLY A 298 9.77 18.69 2.58
N PHE A 299 8.63 19.06 2.01
CA PHE A 299 7.58 18.11 1.64
C PHE A 299 7.86 17.53 0.26
N GLU A 300 7.40 16.31 0.03
CA GLU A 300 7.47 15.71 -1.29
C GLU A 300 6.26 16.15 -2.14
N THR A 301 6.48 16.34 -3.43
CA THR A 301 5.39 16.44 -4.41
C THR A 301 5.53 15.39 -5.49
N GLY A 302 4.45 14.66 -5.76
CA GLY A 302 4.36 13.64 -6.80
C GLY A 302 3.22 13.89 -7.79
N LEU A 303 3.14 13.03 -8.80
CA LEU A 303 2.02 13.06 -9.76
C LEU A 303 0.81 12.32 -9.16
N HIS A 304 -0.38 12.92 -9.23
CA HIS A 304 -1.62 12.17 -9.10
C HIS A 304 -2.15 11.88 -10.50
N GLY A 305 -1.98 10.63 -10.95
CA GLY A 305 -2.41 10.22 -12.30
C GLY A 305 -3.91 10.42 -12.47
N SER A 306 -4.33 11.00 -13.58
CA SER A 306 -5.75 11.24 -13.86
C SER A 306 -6.58 9.97 -13.94
N TYR A 307 -7.90 10.16 -13.94
CA TYR A 307 -8.83 9.07 -14.21
C TYR A 307 -8.41 8.29 -15.46
N ASN A 308 -8.05 8.95 -16.55
CA ASN A 308 -7.73 8.27 -17.81
C ASN A 308 -6.31 7.65 -17.80
N SER A 309 -5.35 8.21 -17.07
CA SER A 309 -3.96 7.74 -17.06
C SER A 309 -3.78 6.36 -16.45
N ALA A 310 -4.71 5.94 -15.58
CA ALA A 310 -4.69 4.61 -14.98
C ALA A 310 -4.59 3.49 -16.03
N PHE A 311 -5.22 3.66 -17.20
CA PHE A 311 -5.32 2.63 -18.24
C PHE A 311 -4.70 3.03 -19.58
N SER A 312 -3.93 4.12 -19.63
CA SER A 312 -3.22 4.56 -20.84
C SER A 312 -1.84 5.10 -20.49
N LYS A 313 -0.80 4.41 -20.97
CA LYS A 313 0.59 4.84 -20.83
C LYS A 313 0.84 6.19 -21.50
N GLU A 314 0.21 6.42 -22.65
CA GLU A 314 0.33 7.67 -23.41
C GLU A 314 -0.22 8.85 -22.60
N ALA A 315 -1.43 8.72 -22.04
CA ALA A 315 -2.01 9.75 -21.17
C ALA A 315 -1.16 10.01 -19.94
N LEU A 316 -0.64 8.95 -19.30
CA LEU A 316 0.25 9.09 -18.15
C LEU A 316 1.57 9.79 -18.52
N CYS A 317 2.12 9.50 -19.70
CA CYS A 317 3.32 10.16 -20.22
C CYS A 317 3.09 11.65 -20.48
N GLU A 318 1.94 12.02 -21.06
CA GLU A 318 1.55 13.41 -21.28
C GLU A 318 1.44 14.19 -19.96
N GLU A 319 0.85 13.58 -18.93
CA GLU A 319 0.72 14.18 -17.59
C GLU A 319 2.07 14.31 -16.87
N LEU A 320 2.92 13.29 -16.96
CA LEU A 320 4.30 13.35 -16.44
C LEU A 320 5.09 14.49 -17.10
N ASN A 321 4.99 14.61 -18.43
CA ASN A 321 5.64 15.68 -19.18
C ASN A 321 5.06 17.05 -18.80
N SER A 322 3.74 17.15 -18.65
CA SER A 322 3.08 18.38 -18.22
C SER A 322 3.53 18.80 -16.82
N PHE A 323 3.56 17.89 -15.85
CA PHE A 323 4.04 18.15 -14.51
C PHE A 323 5.49 18.64 -14.54
N THR A 324 6.38 17.90 -15.20
CA THR A 324 7.81 18.20 -15.26
C THR A 324 8.08 19.54 -15.93
N ASN A 325 7.47 19.80 -17.08
CA ASN A 325 7.68 21.04 -17.84
C ASN A 325 7.18 22.29 -17.11
N ASN A 326 6.12 22.17 -16.30
CA ASN A 326 5.52 23.31 -15.62
C ASN A 326 6.14 23.59 -14.25
N THR A 327 6.66 22.56 -13.57
CA THR A 327 7.22 22.68 -12.20
C THR A 327 8.75 22.70 -12.20
N GLY A 328 9.39 22.14 -13.23
CA GLY A 328 10.84 21.89 -13.25
C GLY A 328 11.25 20.67 -12.41
N ILE A 329 10.28 19.91 -11.88
CA ILE A 329 10.51 18.78 -10.99
C ILE A 329 10.08 17.50 -11.71
N LYS A 330 10.97 16.51 -11.79
CA LYS A 330 10.59 15.16 -12.20
C LYS A 330 10.03 14.42 -10.97
N PRO A 331 8.74 14.03 -10.96
CA PRO A 331 8.17 13.29 -9.84
C PRO A 331 8.80 11.89 -9.76
N VAL A 332 9.11 11.46 -8.54
CA VAL A 332 9.70 10.13 -8.25
C VAL A 332 8.59 9.11 -7.99
N GLY A 333 7.59 9.52 -7.21
CA GLY A 333 6.42 8.72 -6.89
C GLY A 333 5.14 9.19 -7.56
N ILE A 334 4.17 8.28 -7.57
CA ILE A 334 2.84 8.50 -8.13
C ILE A 334 1.75 7.87 -7.24
N ARG A 335 0.54 8.41 -7.37
CA ARG A 335 -0.71 7.76 -6.97
C ARG A 335 -1.74 7.90 -8.08
N GLN A 336 -2.54 6.88 -8.37
CA GLN A 336 -3.63 6.95 -9.35
C GLN A 336 -4.93 7.46 -8.72
N HIS A 337 -5.61 8.37 -9.41
CA HIS A 337 -6.88 8.93 -8.97
C HIS A 337 -7.96 7.85 -8.81
N PHE A 338 -8.77 7.98 -7.75
CA PHE A 338 -9.72 6.95 -7.29
C PHE A 338 -9.08 5.61 -6.89
N LEU A 339 -7.76 5.50 -6.74
CA LEU A 339 -7.04 4.21 -6.63
C LEU A 339 -7.28 3.31 -7.85
N ARG A 340 -7.49 3.91 -9.03
CA ARG A 340 -7.72 3.17 -10.28
C ARG A 340 -6.42 2.55 -10.74
N LEU A 341 -6.42 1.22 -10.77
CA LEU A 341 -5.24 0.46 -11.12
C LEU A 341 -5.71 -0.86 -11.73
N ARG A 342 -5.22 -1.17 -12.95
CA ARG A 342 -5.36 -2.49 -13.56
C ARG A 342 -4.05 -3.22 -13.30
N TYR A 343 -4.10 -4.21 -12.42
CA TYR A 343 -2.90 -4.90 -11.97
C TYR A 343 -2.51 -5.99 -12.99
N PRO A 344 -1.22 -6.12 -13.38
CA PRO A 344 -0.09 -5.24 -13.05
C PRO A 344 0.11 -4.09 -14.06
N ASP A 345 -0.63 -4.06 -15.18
CA ASP A 345 -0.46 -3.13 -16.31
C ASP A 345 -0.13 -1.68 -15.93
N THR A 346 -0.95 -1.08 -15.06
CA THR A 346 -0.77 0.33 -14.67
C THR A 346 0.58 0.57 -14.00
N LEU A 347 1.03 -0.37 -13.17
CA LEU A 347 2.32 -0.30 -12.48
C LEU A 347 3.48 -0.48 -13.48
N LEU A 348 3.29 -1.31 -14.50
CA LEU A 348 4.27 -1.49 -15.58
C LEU A 348 4.37 -0.24 -16.47
N TYR A 349 3.27 0.47 -16.71
CA TYR A 349 3.31 1.77 -17.38
C TYR A 349 4.13 2.78 -16.57
N GLN A 350 3.96 2.79 -15.26
CA GLN A 350 4.70 3.67 -14.35
C GLN A 350 6.20 3.32 -14.33
N GLU A 351 6.55 2.03 -14.26
CA GLU A 351 7.93 1.53 -14.39
C GLU A 351 8.57 2.01 -15.70
N GLU A 352 7.90 1.83 -16.84
CA GLU A 352 8.42 2.23 -18.16
C GLU A 352 8.62 3.74 -18.30
N LEU A 353 7.82 4.54 -17.60
CA LEU A 353 7.94 6.01 -17.58
C LEU A 353 8.96 6.50 -16.53
N GLY A 354 9.56 5.58 -15.77
CA GLY A 354 10.63 5.86 -14.81
C GLY A 354 10.14 6.44 -13.48
N PHE A 355 8.90 6.15 -13.08
CA PHE A 355 8.50 6.26 -11.69
C PHE A 355 9.21 5.17 -10.88
N GLU A 356 9.65 5.51 -9.68
CA GLU A 356 10.39 4.57 -8.83
C GLU A 356 9.49 3.88 -7.82
N TYR A 357 8.39 4.52 -7.45
CA TYR A 357 7.39 3.92 -6.59
C TYR A 357 5.95 4.40 -6.90
N ASP A 358 4.97 3.56 -6.59
CA ASP A 358 3.55 3.86 -6.56
C ASP A 358 3.00 3.64 -5.14
N THR A 359 1.88 4.30 -4.84
CA THR A 359 1.22 4.23 -3.51
C THR A 359 -0.25 3.85 -3.61
N SER A 360 -0.73 3.40 -4.78
CA SER A 360 -2.16 3.30 -5.11
C SER A 360 -2.82 2.03 -4.63
N LEU A 361 -2.07 0.96 -4.31
CA LEU A 361 -2.67 -0.32 -3.94
C LEU A 361 -3.28 -0.27 -2.53
N ALA A 362 -4.60 -0.09 -2.54
CA ALA A 362 -5.52 -0.25 -1.41
C ALA A 362 -6.88 -0.73 -1.92
N PHE A 363 -7.74 -1.18 -1.01
CA PHE A 363 -9.18 -1.28 -1.29
C PHE A 363 -9.79 0.09 -1.05
N ALA A 364 -10.60 0.58 -1.98
CA ALA A 364 -11.28 1.85 -1.79
C ALA A 364 -12.39 1.75 -0.74
N GLU A 365 -12.95 0.54 -0.59
CA GLU A 365 -14.10 0.24 0.24
C GLU A 365 -13.73 -0.07 1.69
N HIS A 366 -12.46 -0.37 1.98
CA HIS A 366 -12.03 -0.87 3.30
C HIS A 366 -10.55 -0.60 3.58
N GLU A 367 -10.24 -0.14 4.79
CA GLU A 367 -8.89 0.02 5.31
C GLU A 367 -8.21 -1.34 5.59
N GLY A 368 -6.88 -1.41 5.46
CA GLY A 368 -6.12 -2.62 5.77
C GLY A 368 -5.04 -2.95 4.76
N PHE A 369 -4.68 -4.24 4.69
CA PHE A 369 -3.53 -4.73 3.92
C PHE A 369 -4.01 -5.45 2.66
N ARG A 370 -4.22 -4.71 1.56
CA ARG A 370 -4.67 -5.30 0.28
C ARG A 370 -3.78 -6.45 -0.17
N ASN A 371 -2.46 -6.27 -0.19
CA ASN A 371 -1.49 -7.31 -0.53
C ASN A 371 -1.00 -8.08 0.70
N GLY A 372 -1.71 -8.00 1.82
CA GLY A 372 -1.38 -8.71 3.06
C GLY A 372 0.00 -8.37 3.61
N TYR A 373 0.57 -7.21 3.27
CA TYR A 373 1.96 -6.87 3.53
C TYR A 373 2.12 -5.42 4.01
N CYS A 374 3.03 -5.18 4.95
CA CYS A 374 3.28 -3.87 5.56
C CYS A 374 4.71 -3.32 5.33
N TYR A 375 5.39 -3.85 4.31
CA TYR A 375 6.72 -3.43 3.87
C TYR A 375 6.64 -3.01 2.39
N PRO A 376 7.62 -2.25 1.88
CA PRO A 376 7.74 -2.00 0.45
C PRO A 376 7.90 -3.31 -0.31
N PHE A 377 7.17 -3.47 -1.40
CA PHE A 377 7.28 -4.67 -2.22
C PHE A 377 7.30 -4.33 -3.71
N ARG A 378 7.83 -5.24 -4.51
CA ARG A 378 7.79 -5.14 -5.96
C ARG A 378 6.51 -5.78 -6.48
N PRO A 379 5.78 -5.15 -7.41
CA PRO A 379 4.73 -5.84 -8.15
C PRO A 379 5.27 -7.03 -8.96
N TYR A 380 4.38 -7.90 -9.43
CA TYR A 380 4.76 -9.03 -10.28
C TYR A 380 4.14 -8.89 -11.68
N ASP A 381 4.99 -9.00 -12.71
CA ASP A 381 4.61 -9.02 -14.12
C ASP A 381 4.31 -10.48 -14.49
N PHE A 382 3.02 -10.86 -14.48
CA PHE A 382 2.60 -12.24 -14.75
C PHE A 382 2.85 -12.67 -16.19
N ASP A 383 2.78 -11.74 -17.14
CA ASP A 383 2.96 -12.03 -18.58
C ASP A 383 4.42 -12.33 -18.91
N LYS A 384 5.36 -11.58 -18.30
CA LYS A 384 6.80 -11.79 -18.46
C LYS A 384 7.40 -12.68 -17.36
N ASP A 385 6.57 -13.16 -16.44
CA ASP A 385 6.94 -13.99 -15.28
C ASP A 385 8.17 -13.45 -14.53
N ARG A 386 8.13 -12.15 -14.18
CA ARG A 386 9.24 -11.46 -13.51
C ARG A 386 8.75 -10.53 -12.41
N MET A 387 9.65 -10.24 -11.47
CA MET A 387 9.48 -9.14 -10.53
C MET A 387 9.60 -7.79 -11.27
N ALA A 388 8.71 -6.86 -10.95
CA ALA A 388 8.78 -5.49 -11.45
C ALA A 388 9.92 -4.70 -10.77
N MET A 389 10.37 -3.64 -11.43
CA MET A 389 11.42 -2.72 -10.97
C MET A 389 10.87 -1.43 -10.35
N ILE A 390 9.54 -1.23 -10.34
CA ILE A 390 8.87 -0.21 -9.54
C ILE A 390 8.57 -0.74 -8.13
N TRP A 391 8.66 0.09 -7.10
CA TRP A 391 8.23 -0.25 -5.74
C TRP A 391 6.76 0.08 -5.53
N GLU A 392 6.03 -0.74 -4.81
CA GLU A 392 4.74 -0.40 -4.25
C GLU A 392 4.90 -0.10 -2.77
N PHE A 393 4.38 1.06 -2.35
CA PHE A 393 4.21 1.44 -0.96
C PHE A 393 2.72 1.33 -0.61
N PRO A 394 2.25 0.18 -0.11
CA PRO A 394 0.81 -0.08 0.05
C PRO A 394 0.14 0.99 0.91
N LEU A 395 -1.08 1.38 0.52
CA LEU A 395 -1.92 2.29 1.31
C LEU A 395 -2.76 1.49 2.32
N MET A 396 -2.66 1.82 3.61
CA MET A 396 -3.44 1.11 4.64
C MET A 396 -4.72 1.84 5.04
N LEU A 397 -4.70 3.17 5.12
CA LEU A 397 -5.85 3.95 5.57
C LEU A 397 -6.07 5.18 4.70
N MET A 398 -7.26 5.26 4.08
CA MET A 398 -7.74 6.45 3.37
C MET A 398 -8.95 7.00 4.10
N GLU A 399 -8.97 8.31 4.34
CA GLU A 399 -10.08 8.97 5.02
C GLU A 399 -11.40 8.83 4.25
N VAL A 400 -11.37 8.80 2.92
CA VAL A 400 -12.58 8.57 2.10
C VAL A 400 -13.19 7.19 2.36
N SER A 401 -12.40 6.14 2.53
CA SER A 401 -12.89 4.77 2.80
C SER A 401 -13.65 4.70 4.11
N ILE A 402 -13.19 5.44 5.12
CA ILE A 402 -13.72 5.36 6.48
C ILE A 402 -14.79 6.43 6.78
N LEU A 403 -14.70 7.62 6.19
CA LEU A 403 -15.69 8.71 6.38
C LEU A 403 -16.80 8.70 5.34
N GLY A 404 -16.57 8.13 4.16
CA GLY A 404 -17.50 8.24 3.04
C GLY A 404 -18.80 7.48 3.29
N GLU A 405 -19.95 8.16 3.08
CA GLU A 405 -21.29 7.55 3.17
C GLU A 405 -21.48 6.34 2.23
N GLY A 406 -20.77 6.31 1.10
CA GLY A 406 -20.78 5.19 0.15
C GLY A 406 -19.83 4.04 0.50
N TYR A 407 -19.10 4.14 1.61
CA TYR A 407 -18.13 3.15 2.08
C TYR A 407 -18.44 2.78 3.54
N ARG A 408 -17.49 2.91 4.46
CA ARG A 408 -17.67 2.46 5.85
C ARG A 408 -18.47 3.43 6.72
N ASN A 409 -18.44 4.74 6.44
CA ASN A 409 -19.16 5.79 7.18
C ASN A 409 -19.04 5.67 8.72
N LEU A 410 -17.82 5.51 9.21
CA LEU A 410 -17.52 5.27 10.62
C LEU A 410 -17.54 6.56 11.45
N PRO A 411 -17.94 6.49 12.72
CA PRO A 411 -17.74 7.59 13.65
C PRO A 411 -16.24 7.78 13.97
N TYR A 412 -15.85 9.00 14.35
CA TYR A 412 -14.46 9.36 14.67
C TYR A 412 -13.77 8.45 15.70
N THR A 413 -14.52 7.95 16.70
CA THR A 413 -13.97 7.02 17.70
C THR A 413 -13.56 5.69 17.08
N GLU A 414 -14.32 5.18 16.11
CA GLU A 414 -14.00 3.93 15.42
C GLU A 414 -12.86 4.12 14.43
N ILE A 415 -12.78 5.27 13.76
CA ILE A 415 -11.65 5.59 12.86
C ILE A 415 -10.32 5.54 13.62
N GLY A 416 -10.28 6.11 14.83
CA GLY A 416 -9.07 6.10 15.67
C GLY A 416 -8.69 4.66 16.04
N ASN A 417 -9.67 3.84 16.43
CA ASN A 417 -9.44 2.44 16.75
C ASN A 417 -8.94 1.63 15.54
N CYS A 418 -9.49 1.89 14.34
CA CYS A 418 -9.00 1.26 13.11
C CYS A 418 -7.53 1.63 12.86
N ALA A 419 -7.18 2.91 12.92
CA ALA A 419 -5.80 3.36 12.72
C ALA A 419 -4.84 2.70 13.73
N MET A 420 -5.18 2.73 15.02
CA MET A 420 -4.34 2.12 16.07
C MET A 420 -4.21 0.60 15.89
N SER A 421 -5.30 -0.10 15.55
CA SER A 421 -5.24 -1.55 15.29
C SER A 421 -4.37 -1.91 14.10
N LEU A 422 -4.34 -1.09 13.05
CA LEU A 422 -3.46 -1.30 11.90
C LEU A 422 -2.00 -1.04 12.29
N ILE A 423 -1.73 0.03 13.03
CA ILE A 423 -0.39 0.36 13.53
C ILE A 423 0.14 -0.76 14.44
N ASP A 424 -0.69 -1.32 15.32
CA ASP A 424 -0.28 -2.43 16.19
C ASP A 424 0.13 -3.68 15.39
N GLU A 425 -0.52 -3.96 14.26
CA GLU A 425 -0.08 -5.01 13.35
C GLU A 425 1.27 -4.67 12.69
N VAL A 426 1.42 -3.45 12.17
CA VAL A 426 2.68 -2.98 11.55
C VAL A 426 3.86 -3.09 12.53
N ARG A 427 3.66 -2.68 13.78
CA ARG A 427 4.68 -2.69 14.84
C ARG A 427 5.18 -4.09 15.19
N LYS A 428 4.34 -5.13 15.05
CA LYS A 428 4.80 -6.52 15.26
C LYS A 428 5.94 -6.88 14.32
N PHE A 429 5.89 -6.38 13.09
CA PHE A 429 6.82 -6.73 12.02
C PHE A 429 7.87 -5.65 11.73
N GLY A 430 7.73 -4.44 12.30
CA GLY A 430 8.67 -3.34 12.05
C GLY A 430 8.54 -2.75 10.64
N GLY A 431 7.32 -2.77 10.08
CA GLY A 431 7.02 -2.17 8.79
C GLY A 431 6.65 -0.70 8.88
N PHE A 432 5.92 -0.19 7.88
CA PHE A 432 5.38 1.16 7.91
C PHE A 432 3.84 1.18 7.82
N PHE A 433 3.26 2.23 8.41
CA PHE A 433 1.84 2.57 8.29
C PHE A 433 1.72 3.76 7.35
N SER A 434 0.90 3.63 6.32
CA SER A 434 0.60 4.73 5.40
C SER A 434 -0.83 5.22 5.54
N MET A 435 -0.97 6.55 5.56
CA MET A 435 -2.25 7.23 5.66
C MET A 435 -2.40 8.27 4.55
N LEU A 436 -3.56 8.27 3.92
CA LEU A 436 -3.97 9.25 2.93
C LEU A 436 -5.08 10.13 3.50
N TRP A 437 -4.92 11.45 3.33
CA TRP A 437 -5.95 12.42 3.65
C TRP A 437 -6.03 13.52 2.60
N HIS A 438 -7.19 13.75 2.00
CA HIS A 438 -7.35 14.80 0.99
C HIS A 438 -7.60 16.15 1.67
N ASN A 439 -6.96 17.20 1.15
CA ASN A 439 -7.13 18.58 1.64
C ASN A 439 -8.61 19.00 1.67
N CYS A 440 -9.38 18.58 0.65
CA CYS A 440 -10.79 18.90 0.52
C CYS A 440 -11.75 18.14 1.46
N ARG A 441 -11.25 17.16 2.23
CA ARG A 441 -12.02 16.43 3.25
C ARG A 441 -11.93 17.03 4.64
N LEU A 442 -11.08 18.04 4.85
CA LEU A 442 -11.08 18.88 6.04
C LEU A 442 -12.17 19.98 5.93
N ASP A 443 -13.40 19.55 5.63
CA ASP A 443 -14.56 20.44 5.46
C ASP A 443 -15.49 20.31 6.68
N GLU A 444 -15.40 21.28 7.58
CA GLU A 444 -16.24 21.40 8.79
C GLU A 444 -17.75 21.46 8.49
N SER A 445 -18.14 21.84 7.28
CA SER A 445 -19.55 21.90 6.89
C SER A 445 -20.11 20.51 6.59
N LEU A 446 -19.26 19.59 6.14
CA LEU A 446 -19.62 18.21 5.80
C LEU A 446 -19.34 17.26 6.97
N TYR A 447 -18.20 17.45 7.64
CA TYR A 447 -17.74 16.64 8.75
C TYR A 447 -17.42 17.56 9.94
N PRO A 448 -18.41 17.91 10.78
CA PRO A 448 -18.18 18.78 11.93
C PRO A 448 -17.09 18.21 12.85
N GLY A 449 -16.13 19.05 13.25
CA GLY A 449 -15.00 18.68 14.10
C GLY A 449 -13.84 17.99 13.40
N ILE A 450 -13.89 17.81 12.07
CA ILE A 450 -12.91 17.01 11.32
C ILE A 450 -11.49 17.57 11.40
N THR A 451 -11.32 18.89 11.43
CA THR A 451 -10.00 19.52 11.48
C THR A 451 -9.34 19.26 12.82
N ASN A 452 -10.12 19.34 13.91
CA ASN A 452 -9.61 19.00 15.24
C ASN A 452 -9.34 17.49 15.36
N TYR A 453 -10.22 16.68 14.81
CA TYR A 453 -10.05 15.22 14.79
C TYR A 453 -8.77 14.81 14.04
N TYR A 454 -8.54 15.35 12.84
CA TYR A 454 -7.32 15.12 12.05
C TYR A 454 -6.06 15.47 12.85
N ARG A 455 -6.06 16.63 13.53
CA ARG A 455 -4.98 17.03 14.43
C ARG A 455 -4.74 16.00 15.53
N THR A 456 -5.80 15.64 16.27
CA THR A 456 -5.68 14.69 17.39
C THR A 456 -5.22 13.32 16.92
N LEU A 457 -5.71 12.84 15.77
CA LEU A 457 -5.27 11.57 15.20
C LEU A 457 -3.76 11.59 14.87
N LEU A 458 -3.26 12.65 14.24
CA LEU A 458 -1.82 12.78 13.98
C LEU A 458 -1.00 12.87 15.28
N GLU A 459 -1.48 13.63 16.28
CA GLU A 459 -0.85 13.69 17.59
C GLU A 459 -0.79 12.31 18.26
N ASP A 460 -1.85 11.52 18.18
CA ASP A 460 -1.91 10.17 18.74
C ASP A 460 -0.97 9.20 18.02
N ILE A 461 -0.88 9.26 16.69
CA ILE A 461 0.09 8.49 15.92
C ILE A 461 1.52 8.87 16.32
N ILE A 462 1.83 10.17 16.44
CA ILE A 462 3.17 10.66 16.78
C ILE A 462 3.58 10.31 18.21
N LYS A 463 2.64 10.24 19.16
CA LYS A 463 2.92 9.74 20.52
C LYS A 463 3.45 8.31 20.53
N LEU A 464 3.13 7.51 19.51
CA LEU A 464 3.70 6.17 19.35
C LEU A 464 5.15 6.18 18.87
N GLN A 465 5.73 7.35 18.61
CA GLN A 465 7.13 7.55 18.16
C GLN A 465 7.46 6.78 16.87
N PRO A 466 6.74 7.02 15.76
CA PRO A 466 7.14 6.51 14.47
C PRO A 466 8.39 7.21 13.93
N GLU A 467 9.03 6.57 12.97
CA GLU A 467 9.91 7.28 12.03
C GLU A 467 9.06 7.94 10.96
N ALA A 468 9.05 9.28 10.91
CA ALA A 468 8.24 10.04 9.97
C ALA A 468 8.95 10.14 8.61
N LEU A 469 8.25 9.78 7.53
CA LEU A 469 8.85 9.60 6.21
C LEU A 469 7.98 10.20 5.10
N THR A 470 8.63 10.78 4.09
CA THR A 470 8.06 10.89 2.74
C THR A 470 8.28 9.59 1.96
N GLY A 471 7.62 9.44 0.81
CA GLY A 471 7.90 8.34 -0.10
C GLY A 471 9.35 8.32 -0.60
N LYS A 472 9.94 9.49 -0.84
CA LYS A 472 11.39 9.61 -1.16
C LYS A 472 12.30 9.12 -0.02
N ASP A 473 11.97 9.43 1.23
CA ASP A 473 12.77 8.98 2.37
C ASP A 473 12.75 7.46 2.47
N LEU A 474 11.56 6.85 2.35
CA LEU A 474 11.40 5.40 2.33
C LEU A 474 12.14 4.75 1.15
N LEU A 475 12.10 5.36 -0.04
CA LEU A 475 12.85 4.90 -1.21
C LEU A 475 14.37 4.95 -1.00
N ASN A 476 14.87 5.96 -0.30
CA ASN A 476 16.30 6.06 0.00
C ASN A 476 16.72 4.97 1.00
N ILE A 477 15.94 4.74 2.06
CA ILE A 477 16.19 3.68 3.04
C ILE A 477 16.31 2.32 2.36
N ILE A 478 15.36 1.95 1.50
CA ILE A 478 15.37 0.64 0.81
C ILE A 478 16.46 0.51 -0.27
N LYS A 479 17.08 1.61 -0.71
CA LYS A 479 18.19 1.59 -1.67
C LYS A 479 19.56 1.54 -0.98
N GLU A 480 19.64 1.96 0.27
CA GLU A 480 20.86 1.92 1.08
C GLU A 480 21.05 0.55 1.77
N GLU A 481 19.97 -0.20 1.96
CA GLU A 481 19.95 -1.61 2.41
C GLU A 481 20.34 -2.62 1.33
#